data_AF-A0A3D3NVK7-F1
#
_entry.id   AF-A0A3D3NVK7-F1
#
_cell.length_a   1.000
_cell.length_b   1.000
_cell.length_c   1.000
_cell.angle_alpha   90.00
_cell.angle_beta   90.00
_cell.angle_gamma   90.00
#
_symmetry.space_group_name_H-M   'P 1'
#
loop_
_entity.id
_entity.type
_entity.pdbx_description
1 polymer ?
#
loop_
_entity_poly.entity_id
_entity_poly.type
_entity_poly.pdbx_seq_one_letter_code
_entity_poly.pdbx_strand_id
1 'polypeptide(L)'
;IISRCQRFDLRRIPLGIIADHLLKIARLEGVDLDEKAAYAIGKGADGGMRDAQSMLDQLVAFCGSTIREPDVLEIFGFTAMQTVSRLARHILDSDTVGALRLVHDTSEAGKDLGRLLTELIQHFRTLLVCQADAEAAAEDLEPEIAAQVEEQARLATTEQLL
;
A
#
# COMPACT_ATOMS: atom_id res chain seq x y z
N ILE A 1 -3.10 -39.04 -0.71
CA ILE A 1 -2.72 -38.10 -1.80
C ILE A 1 -1.42 -37.33 -1.50
N ILE A 2 -0.98 -37.20 -0.24
CA ILE A 2 0.26 -36.46 0.12
C ILE A 2 1.57 -37.22 -0.21
N SER A 3 1.58 -38.56 -0.26
CA SER A 3 2.83 -39.33 -0.39
C SER A 3 3.37 -39.49 -1.82
N ARG A 4 2.66 -39.03 -2.85
CA ARG A 4 3.02 -39.22 -4.27
C ARG A 4 2.98 -37.93 -5.10
N CYS A 5 2.78 -36.79 -4.43
CA CYS A 5 2.73 -35.48 -5.08
C CYS A 5 3.84 -34.60 -4.53
N GLN A 6 4.43 -33.78 -5.41
CA GLN A 6 5.31 -32.70 -4.99
C GLN A 6 4.44 -31.52 -4.54
N ARG A 7 4.54 -31.17 -3.26
CA ARG A 7 3.85 -30.03 -2.69
C ARG A 7 4.71 -28.78 -2.87
N PHE A 8 4.09 -27.73 -3.38
CA PHE A 8 4.65 -26.39 -3.40
C PHE A 8 3.75 -25.49 -2.55
N ASP A 9 4.33 -24.84 -1.55
CA ASP A 9 3.65 -23.84 -0.74
C ASP A 9 3.95 -22.46 -1.33
N LEU A 10 2.97 -21.89 -2.01
CA LEU A 10 3.08 -20.55 -2.58
C LEU A 10 2.67 -19.53 -1.51
N ARG A 11 3.56 -18.58 -1.24
CA ARG A 11 3.31 -17.44 -0.35
C ARG A 11 2.94 -16.22 -1.17
N ARG A 12 2.40 -15.19 -0.50
CA ARG A 12 2.22 -13.87 -1.11
C ARG A 12 3.55 -13.33 -1.61
N ILE A 13 3.52 -12.69 -2.77
CA ILE A 13 4.72 -12.09 -3.36
C ILE A 13 4.99 -10.75 -2.66
N PRO A 14 6.23 -10.50 -2.18
CA PRO A 14 6.61 -9.22 -1.59
C PRO A 14 6.30 -8.03 -2.50
N LEU A 15 5.91 -6.90 -1.90
CA LEU A 15 5.45 -5.72 -2.64
C LEU A 15 6.49 -5.21 -3.65
N GLY A 16 7.76 -5.09 -3.22
CA GLY A 16 8.84 -4.64 -4.09
C GLY A 16 9.04 -5.54 -5.32
N ILE A 17 8.90 -6.87 -5.16
CA ILE A 17 9.01 -7.81 -6.28
C ILE A 17 7.86 -7.62 -7.28
N ILE A 18 6.65 -7.31 -6.82
CA ILE A 18 5.53 -6.98 -7.70
C ILE A 18 5.82 -5.68 -8.45
N ALA A 19 6.19 -4.61 -7.75
CA ALA A 19 6.47 -3.31 -8.35
C ALA A 19 7.59 -3.39 -9.41
N ASP A 20 8.71 -4.05 -9.09
CA ASP A 20 9.82 -4.28 -10.03
C ASP A 20 9.37 -5.04 -11.28
N HIS A 21 8.51 -6.04 -11.11
CA HIS A 21 8.00 -6.83 -12.21
C HIS A 21 7.07 -6.01 -13.12
N LEU A 22 6.19 -5.19 -12.54
CA LEU A 22 5.32 -4.28 -13.30
C LEU A 22 6.13 -3.24 -14.06
N LEU A 23 7.14 -2.63 -13.43
CA LEU A 23 8.06 -1.69 -14.09
C LEU A 23 8.83 -2.33 -15.24
N LYS A 24 9.19 -3.62 -15.09
CA LYS A 24 9.80 -4.39 -16.17
C LYS A 24 8.83 -4.63 -17.33
N ILE A 25 7.60 -5.05 -17.04
CA ILE A 25 6.56 -5.25 -18.07
C ILE A 25 6.28 -3.93 -18.80
N ALA A 26 6.03 -2.85 -18.07
CA ALA A 26 5.77 -1.54 -18.63
C ALA A 26 6.88 -1.09 -19.59
N ARG A 27 8.15 -1.27 -19.21
CA ARG A 27 9.31 -0.98 -20.08
C ARG A 27 9.32 -1.81 -21.36
N LEU A 28 8.96 -3.09 -21.30
CA LEU A 28 8.93 -3.97 -22.48
C LEU A 28 7.77 -3.64 -23.43
N GLU A 29 6.64 -3.21 -22.88
CA GLU A 29 5.42 -2.84 -23.61
C GLU A 29 5.40 -1.36 -24.06
N GLY A 30 6.41 -0.57 -23.72
CA GLY A 30 6.49 0.85 -24.07
C GLY A 30 5.55 1.76 -23.27
N VAL A 31 5.17 1.33 -22.07
CA VAL A 31 4.36 2.09 -21.11
C VAL A 31 5.30 2.82 -20.13
N ASP A 32 5.12 4.13 -20.03
CA ASP A 32 5.75 5.00 -19.03
C ASP A 32 4.98 4.89 -17.70
N LEU A 33 5.38 3.91 -16.88
CA LEU A 33 4.84 3.66 -15.55
C LEU A 33 5.77 4.25 -14.49
N ASP A 34 5.24 5.15 -13.65
CA ASP A 34 5.92 5.68 -12.46
C ASP A 34 6.11 4.58 -11.39
N GLU A 35 7.21 4.66 -10.66
CA GLU A 35 7.51 3.75 -9.54
C GLU A 35 6.41 3.79 -8.47
N LYS A 36 5.92 4.98 -8.10
CA LYS A 36 4.81 5.11 -7.13
C LYS A 36 3.54 4.45 -7.62
N ALA A 37 3.26 4.54 -8.93
CA ALA A 37 2.14 3.86 -9.55
C ALA A 37 2.30 2.33 -9.47
N ALA A 38 3.51 1.81 -9.72
CA ALA A 38 3.79 0.38 -9.60
C ALA A 38 3.60 -0.13 -8.16
N TYR A 39 4.05 0.62 -7.16
CA TYR A 39 3.80 0.32 -5.74
C TYR A 39 2.31 0.37 -5.39
N ALA A 40 1.57 1.38 -5.87
CA ALA A 40 0.12 1.49 -5.65
C ALA A 40 -0.66 0.31 -6.25
N ILE A 41 -0.29 -0.14 -7.46
CA ILE A 41 -0.86 -1.35 -8.08
C ILE A 41 -0.51 -2.58 -7.24
N GLY A 42 0.76 -2.75 -6.87
CA GLY A 42 1.22 -3.89 -6.08
C GLY A 42 0.51 -4.01 -4.74
N LYS A 43 0.26 -2.88 -4.07
CA LYS A 43 -0.49 -2.83 -2.82
C LYS A 43 -1.95 -3.22 -3.04
N GLY A 44 -2.56 -2.76 -4.13
CA GLY A 44 -3.92 -3.15 -4.51
C GLY A 44 -4.07 -4.64 -4.84
N ALA A 45 -3.01 -5.27 -5.32
CA ALA A 45 -2.98 -6.68 -5.72
C ALA A 45 -2.72 -7.67 -4.55
N ASP A 46 -2.38 -7.17 -3.35
CA ASP A 46 -2.27 -7.94 -2.11
C ASP A 46 -1.45 -9.24 -2.21
N GLY A 47 -0.33 -9.19 -2.94
CA GLY A 47 0.58 -10.32 -3.15
C GLY A 47 0.28 -11.20 -4.37
N GLY A 48 -0.76 -10.87 -5.15
CA GLY A 48 -1.17 -11.58 -6.37
C GLY A 48 -0.63 -10.95 -7.65
N MET A 49 0.41 -11.54 -8.26
CA MET A 49 0.99 -11.01 -9.52
C MET A 49 -0.04 -10.93 -10.66
N ARG A 50 -0.98 -11.86 -10.72
CA ARG A 50 -2.02 -11.87 -11.76
C ARG A 50 -2.95 -10.66 -11.62
N ASP A 51 -3.34 -10.34 -10.40
CA ASP A 51 -4.23 -9.20 -10.14
C ASP A 51 -3.48 -7.90 -10.45
N ALA A 52 -2.19 -7.81 -10.08
CA ALA A 52 -1.33 -6.69 -10.41
C ALA A 52 -1.22 -6.45 -11.92
N GLN A 53 -0.99 -7.49 -12.72
CA GLN A 53 -0.94 -7.38 -14.19
C GLN A 53 -2.30 -7.00 -14.77
N SER A 54 -3.39 -7.57 -14.25
CA SER A 54 -4.75 -7.23 -14.69
C SER A 54 -5.10 -5.76 -14.40
N MET A 55 -4.64 -5.23 -13.27
CA MET A 55 -4.78 -3.81 -12.93
C MET A 55 -3.94 -2.91 -13.85
N LEU A 56 -2.70 -3.32 -14.17
CA LEU A 56 -1.86 -2.60 -15.14
C LEU A 56 -2.53 -2.53 -16.52
N ASP A 57 -3.08 -3.65 -17.00
CA ASP A 57 -3.80 -3.69 -18.28
C ASP A 57 -5.03 -2.75 -18.28
N GLN A 58 -5.77 -2.70 -17.18
CA GLN A 58 -6.89 -1.77 -17.02
C GLN A 58 -6.40 -0.31 -17.05
N LEU A 59 -5.31 0.02 -16.35
CA LEU A 59 -4.73 1.36 -16.37
C LEU A 59 -4.27 1.76 -17.77
N VAL A 60 -3.64 0.85 -18.52
CA VAL A 60 -3.27 1.12 -19.92
C VAL A 60 -4.51 1.39 -20.77
N ALA A 61 -5.61 0.67 -20.55
CA ALA A 61 -6.86 0.88 -21.28
C ALA A 61 -7.52 2.24 -20.97
N PHE A 62 -7.39 2.76 -19.75
CA PHE A 62 -8.03 4.01 -19.34
C PHE A 62 -7.13 5.26 -19.49
N CYS A 63 -5.83 5.14 -19.23
CA CYS A 63 -4.88 6.26 -19.19
C CYS A 63 -3.94 6.30 -20.40
N GLY A 64 -3.86 5.21 -21.18
CA GLY A 64 -2.91 5.07 -22.28
C GLY A 64 -1.51 4.68 -21.80
N SER A 65 -0.48 5.25 -22.44
CA SER A 65 0.91 4.83 -22.25
C SER A 65 1.65 5.55 -21.13
N THR A 66 1.01 6.46 -20.40
CA THR A 66 1.63 7.20 -19.29
C THR A 66 0.76 7.05 -18.07
N ILE A 67 1.29 6.40 -17.03
CA ILE A 67 0.54 6.07 -15.81
C ILE A 67 1.34 6.61 -14.62
N ARG A 68 0.66 7.40 -13.79
CA ARG A 68 1.18 7.98 -12.54
C ARG A 68 0.34 7.51 -11.36
N GLU A 69 0.85 7.67 -10.14
CA GLU A 69 0.14 7.25 -8.92
C GLU A 69 -1.30 7.80 -8.85
N PRO A 70 -1.59 9.08 -9.15
CA PRO A 70 -2.96 9.59 -9.09
C PRO A 70 -3.94 8.82 -9.99
N ASP A 71 -3.50 8.37 -11.15
CA ASP A 71 -4.33 7.58 -12.08
C ASP A 71 -4.78 6.26 -11.43
N VAL A 72 -3.85 5.59 -10.74
CA VAL A 72 -4.12 4.35 -10.00
C VAL A 72 -5.12 4.60 -8.87
N LEU A 73 -4.90 5.67 -8.10
CA LEU A 73 -5.76 6.02 -6.97
C LEU A 73 -7.17 6.42 -7.39
N GLU A 74 -7.31 7.07 -8.54
CA GLU A 74 -8.59 7.47 -9.10
C GLU A 74 -9.35 6.26 -9.65
N ILE A 75 -8.73 5.50 -10.57
CA ILE A 75 -9.38 4.38 -11.26
C ILE A 75 -9.85 3.30 -10.30
N PHE A 76 -9.05 3.00 -9.28
CA PHE A 76 -9.40 1.96 -8.33
C PHE A 76 -10.02 2.47 -7.03
N GLY A 77 -10.24 3.79 -6.91
CA GLY A 77 -10.79 4.39 -5.69
C GLY A 77 -9.91 4.20 -4.47
N PHE A 78 -8.60 3.99 -4.64
CA PHE A 78 -7.69 3.79 -3.53
C PHE A 78 -7.46 5.10 -2.78
N THR A 79 -7.14 4.96 -1.50
CA THR A 79 -6.72 6.08 -0.68
C THR A 79 -5.21 6.21 -0.75
N ALA A 80 -4.72 7.44 -0.91
CA ALA A 80 -3.30 7.72 -0.90
C ALA A 80 -2.69 7.29 0.46
N MET A 81 -1.50 6.69 0.43
CA MET A 81 -0.84 6.23 1.66
C MET A 81 -0.59 7.40 2.64
N GLN A 82 -0.38 8.61 2.12
CA GLN A 82 -0.21 9.82 2.92
C GLN A 82 -1.48 10.16 3.72
N THR A 83 -2.67 9.86 3.21
CA THR A 83 -3.94 10.05 3.94
C THR A 83 -4.03 9.08 5.12
N VAL A 84 -3.63 7.82 4.93
CA VAL A 84 -3.57 6.81 5.99
C VAL A 84 -2.55 7.23 7.07
N SER A 85 -1.35 7.63 6.65
CA SER A 85 -0.30 8.11 7.56
C SER A 85 -0.73 9.35 8.34
N ARG A 86 -1.40 10.32 7.71
CA ARG A 86 -1.95 11.50 8.39
C ARG A 86 -3.03 11.14 9.40
N LEU A 87 -3.92 10.21 9.07
CA LEU A 87 -4.94 9.74 9.99
C LEU A 87 -4.31 9.05 11.21
N ALA A 88 -3.33 8.18 10.99
CA ALA A 88 -2.56 7.56 12.06
C ALA A 88 -1.88 8.62 12.94
N ARG A 89 -1.29 9.67 12.34
CA ARG A 89 -0.69 10.78 13.09
C ARG A 89 -1.69 11.49 13.98
N HIS A 90 -2.86 11.88 13.46
CA HIS A 90 -3.89 12.52 14.27
C HIS A 90 -4.33 11.64 15.45
N ILE A 91 -4.41 10.33 15.25
CA ILE A 91 -4.73 9.38 16.32
C ILE A 91 -3.61 9.33 17.37
N LEU A 92 -2.35 9.21 16.95
CA LEU A 92 -1.19 9.17 17.86
C LEU A 92 -1.04 10.48 18.66
N ASP A 93 -1.33 11.63 18.05
CA ASP A 93 -1.29 12.94 18.72
C ASP A 93 -2.56 13.22 19.55
N SER A 94 -3.53 12.29 19.61
CA SER A 94 -4.84 12.50 20.22
C SER A 94 -5.64 13.69 19.65
N ASP A 95 -5.37 14.09 18.41
CA ASP A 95 -6.12 15.12 17.69
C ASP A 95 -7.41 14.55 17.08
N THR A 96 -8.43 14.42 17.93
CA THR A 96 -9.75 13.89 17.53
C THR A 96 -10.41 14.74 16.44
N VAL A 97 -10.25 16.07 16.49
CA VAL A 97 -10.88 16.98 15.52
C VAL A 97 -10.25 16.81 14.14
N GLY A 98 -8.92 16.75 14.06
CA GLY A 98 -8.20 16.49 12.81
C GLY A 98 -8.52 15.12 12.23
N ALA A 99 -8.56 14.07 13.06
CA ALA A 99 -8.91 12.72 12.64
C ALA A 99 -10.33 12.66 12.04
N LEU A 100 -11.34 13.21 12.73
CA LEU A 100 -12.73 13.19 12.26
C LEU A 100 -12.93 14.02 10.99
N ARG A 101 -12.23 15.16 10.85
CA ARG A 101 -12.26 15.95 9.61
C ARG A 101 -11.68 15.18 8.43
N LEU A 102 -10.54 14.52 8.60
CA LEU A 102 -9.92 13.73 7.54
C LEU A 102 -10.83 12.58 7.09
N VAL A 103 -11.47 11.88 8.03
CA VAL A 103 -12.46 10.83 7.72
C VAL A 103 -13.65 11.41 6.95
N HIS A 104 -14.18 12.57 7.37
CA HIS A 104 -15.26 13.24 6.66
C HIS A 104 -14.87 13.61 5.22
N ASP A 105 -13.72 14.29 5.03
CA ASP A 105 -13.24 14.69 3.71
C ASP A 105 -13.00 13.47 2.80
N THR A 106 -12.50 12.37 3.35
CA THR A 106 -12.30 11.10 2.62
C THR A 106 -13.63 10.48 2.20
N SER A 107 -14.64 10.55 3.06
CA SER A 107 -16.00 10.09 2.75
C SER A 107 -16.66 10.94 1.66
N GLU A 108 -16.56 12.27 1.75
CA GLU A 108 -17.12 13.20 0.75
C GLU A 108 -16.44 13.06 -0.62
N ALA A 109 -15.17 12.65 -0.64
CA ALA A 109 -14.45 12.30 -1.87
C ALA A 109 -14.86 10.94 -2.46
N GLY A 110 -15.85 10.25 -1.87
CA GLY A 110 -16.39 8.98 -2.38
C GLY A 110 -15.48 7.77 -2.17
N LYS A 111 -14.49 7.86 -1.28
CA LYS A 111 -13.55 6.76 -0.99
C LYS A 111 -14.17 5.72 -0.07
N ASP A 112 -13.72 4.47 -0.21
CA ASP A 112 -14.17 3.35 0.63
C ASP A 112 -13.56 3.44 2.05
N LEU A 113 -14.40 3.75 3.04
CA LEU A 113 -13.99 3.86 4.44
C LEU A 113 -13.65 2.49 5.08
N GLY A 114 -14.22 1.39 4.60
CA GLY A 114 -13.87 0.05 5.05
C GLY A 114 -12.45 -0.33 4.62
N ARG A 115 -12.09 0.06 3.40
CA ARG A 115 -10.71 -0.04 2.90
C ARG A 115 -9.75 0.87 3.67
N LEU A 116 -10.12 2.13 3.91
CA LEU A 116 -9.33 3.05 4.73
C LEU A 116 -9.02 2.45 6.11
N LEU A 117 -10.02 1.85 6.77
CA LEU A 117 -9.83 1.19 8.06
C LEU A 117 -8.84 0.02 7.97
N THR A 118 -8.94 -0.79 6.92
CA THR A 118 -8.01 -1.91 6.71
C THR A 118 -6.59 -1.41 6.50
N GLU A 119 -6.41 -0.36 5.70
CA GLU A 119 -5.10 0.25 5.49
C GLU A 119 -4.54 0.88 6.77
N LEU A 120 -5.39 1.49 7.60
CA LEU A 120 -5.00 2.04 8.90
C LEU A 120 -4.54 0.95 9.87
N ILE A 121 -5.25 -0.19 9.91
CA ILE A 121 -4.83 -1.36 10.72
C ILE A 121 -3.48 -1.88 10.25
N GLN A 122 -3.29 -2.01 8.93
CA GLN A 122 -1.99 -2.42 8.38
C GLN A 122 -0.90 -1.43 8.72
N HIS A 123 -1.18 -0.13 8.67
CA HIS A 123 -0.23 0.92 9.04
C HIS A 123 0.20 0.81 10.51
N PHE A 124 -0.74 0.67 11.44
CA PHE A 124 -0.41 0.47 12.86
C PHE A 124 0.36 -0.84 13.11
N ARG A 125 0.02 -1.93 12.42
CA ARG A 125 0.81 -3.17 12.44
C ARG A 125 2.25 -2.89 11.99
N THR A 126 2.43 -2.15 10.90
CA THR A 126 3.77 -1.81 10.39
C THR A 126 4.54 -0.98 11.41
N LEU A 127 3.90 -0.01 12.09
CA LEU A 127 4.54 0.73 13.18
C LEU A 127 4.99 -0.19 14.32
N LEU A 128 4.15 -1.15 14.71
CA LEU A 128 4.46 -2.13 15.75
C LEU A 128 5.63 -3.04 15.34
N VAL A 129 5.62 -3.53 14.10
CA VAL A 129 6.73 -4.33 13.56
C VAL A 129 8.00 -3.49 13.52
N CYS A 130 7.94 -2.23 13.09
CA CYS A 130 9.10 -1.33 13.04
C CYS A 130 9.74 -1.12 14.42
N GLN A 131 8.93 -1.05 15.49
CA GLN A 131 9.46 -0.98 16.86
C GLN A 131 10.17 -2.26 17.32
N ALA A 132 9.76 -3.42 16.81
CA ALA A 132 10.32 -4.72 17.19
C ALA A 132 11.51 -5.14 16.30
N ASP A 133 11.39 -4.90 14.99
CA ASP A 133 12.31 -5.27 13.92
C ASP A 133 12.14 -4.29 12.74
N ALA A 134 13.02 -3.28 12.69
CA ALA A 134 12.98 -2.25 11.67
C ALA A 134 13.31 -2.78 10.26
N GLU A 135 14.13 -3.83 10.14
CA GLU A 135 14.47 -4.43 8.85
C GLU A 135 13.24 -5.16 8.28
N ALA A 136 12.54 -5.94 9.11
CA ALA A 136 11.31 -6.62 8.69
C ALA A 136 10.18 -5.67 8.29
N ALA A 137 10.10 -4.48 8.91
CA ALA A 137 9.10 -3.47 8.53
C ALA A 137 9.36 -2.85 7.15
N ALA A 138 10.63 -2.76 6.73
CA ALA A 138 11.01 -2.11 5.48
C ALA A 138 10.78 -2.99 4.24
N GLU A 139 10.67 -4.32 4.39
CA GLU A 139 10.54 -5.26 3.25
C GLU A 139 9.28 -5.04 2.40
N ASP A 140 8.19 -4.57 3.02
CA ASP A 140 6.87 -4.41 2.38
C ASP A 140 6.48 -2.94 2.16
N LEU A 141 7.44 -1.99 2.24
CA LEU A 141 7.18 -0.56 2.11
C LEU A 141 7.91 0.07 0.93
N GLU A 142 7.30 1.12 0.38
CA GLU A 142 8.00 2.07 -0.47
C GLU A 142 9.04 2.86 0.37
N PRO A 143 10.24 3.15 -0.15
CA PRO A 143 11.30 3.82 0.61
C PRO A 143 10.90 5.14 1.27
N GLU A 144 10.11 5.97 0.59
CA GLU A 144 9.63 7.26 1.15
C GLU A 144 8.68 7.04 2.34
N ILE A 145 7.84 6.02 2.26
CA ILE A 145 6.90 5.65 3.32
C ILE A 145 7.62 4.99 4.49
N ALA A 146 8.67 4.19 4.23
CA ALA A 146 9.48 3.58 5.29
C ALA A 146 10.05 4.62 6.26
N ALA A 147 10.58 5.74 5.73
CA ALA A 147 11.08 6.84 6.55
C ALA A 147 9.98 7.50 7.39
N GLN A 148 8.78 7.68 6.84
CA GLN A 148 7.63 8.23 7.58
C GLN A 148 7.14 7.27 8.68
N VAL A 149 7.12 5.98 8.39
CA VAL A 149 6.75 4.92 9.36
C VAL A 149 7.74 4.90 10.52
N GLU A 150 9.04 4.99 10.25
CA GLU A 150 10.07 5.01 11.30
C GLU A 150 9.91 6.24 12.22
N GLU A 151 9.65 7.41 11.63
CA GLU A 151 9.36 8.64 12.37
C GLU A 151 8.11 8.47 13.27
N GLN A 152 7.03 7.94 12.71
CA GLN A 152 5.77 7.69 13.43
C GLN A 152 5.90 6.64 14.52
N ALA A 153 6.70 5.60 14.30
CA ALA A 153 6.95 4.55 15.27
C ALA A 153 7.62 5.09 16.54
N ARG A 154 8.42 6.17 16.43
CA ARG A 154 9.04 6.83 17.59
C ARG A 154 8.07 7.60 18.48
N LEU A 155 6.88 7.94 17.98
CA LEU A 155 5.90 8.77 18.71
C LEU A 155 4.89 7.95 19.51
N ALA A 156 4.80 6.66 19.24
CA ALA A 156 3.91 5.74 19.92
C ALA A 156 4.69 4.86 20.91
N THR A 157 4.08 4.48 22.03
CA THR A 157 4.60 3.37 22.83
C THR A 157 4.07 2.04 22.25
N THR A 158 4.80 0.94 22.48
CA THR A 158 4.34 -0.39 22.06
C THR A 158 3.00 -0.75 22.68
N GLU A 159 2.72 -0.31 23.91
CA GLU A 159 1.43 -0.51 24.59
C GLU A 159 0.28 0.27 23.92
N GLN A 160 0.55 1.43 23.31
CA GLN A 160 -0.46 2.17 22.55
C GLN A 160 -0.80 1.54 21.19
N LEU A 161 0.10 0.69 20.66
CA LEU A 161 -0.04 0.03 19.36
C LEU A 161 -0.62 -1.39 19.45
N LEU A 162 -0.63 -1.99 20.66
CA LEU A 162 -1.19 -3.32 20.96
C LEU A 162 -2.68 -3.22 21.31
#